data_AF-A0A3M7KPV6-F1
#
_entry.id   AF-A0A3M7KPV6-F1
#
_cell.length_a   1.000
_cell.length_b   1.000
_cell.length_c   1.000
_cell.angle_alpha   90.00
_cell.angle_beta   90.00
_cell.angle_gamma   90.00
#
_symmetry.space_group_name_H-M   'P 1'
#
loop_
_entity.id
_entity.type
_entity.pdbx_description
1 polymer ?
#
loop_
_entity_poly.entity_id
_entity_poly.type
_entity_poly.pdbx_seq_one_letter_code
_entity_poly.pdbx_strand_id
1 'polypeptide(L)'
;NECDVRVSAISPEAALAVSQQAVIYVAVLGGEAAYNGFSISAGTPGRPSIGWTLVGTAGLTTASSVVMRVAVPLQTIGSAAGLAISGAVLFYFIKRIQSTPYNDREWPGARAWPATMSLLTFFILAAYAQALASSITS
;
A
#
# COMPACT_ATOMS: atom_id res chain seq x y z
N ASN A 1 17.69 37.82 4.42
CA ASN A 1 17.17 36.62 5.12
C ASN A 1 15.78 36.34 4.61
N GLU A 2 15.72 35.73 3.43
CA GLU A 2 14.48 35.32 2.80
C GLU A 2 13.91 34.17 3.60
N CYS A 3 12.70 34.38 4.13
CA CYS A 3 11.93 33.37 4.80
C CYS A 3 11.53 32.34 3.73
N ASP A 4 12.29 31.25 3.63
CA ASP A 4 11.94 30.06 2.86
C ASP A 4 10.71 29.42 3.52
N VAL A 5 9.54 30.02 3.30
CA VAL A 5 8.25 29.48 3.70
C VAL A 5 8.07 28.24 2.84
N ARG A 6 8.40 27.08 3.41
CA ARG A 6 8.13 25.78 2.79
C ARG A 6 6.62 25.67 2.62
N VAL A 7 6.14 26.01 1.43
CA VAL A 7 4.74 25.85 1.06
C VAL A 7 4.47 24.34 1.03
N SER A 8 3.48 23.89 1.79
CA SER A 8 3.03 22.51 1.79
C SER A 8 1.70 22.46 1.04
N ALA A 9 1.60 21.56 0.07
CA ALA A 9 0.40 21.37 -0.75
C ALA A 9 -0.58 20.37 -0.12
N ILE A 10 -0.14 19.65 0.92
CA ILE A 10 -0.95 18.72 1.70
C ILE A 10 -0.84 19.16 3.17
N SER A 11 -1.97 19.25 3.87
CA SER A 11 -1.96 19.60 5.29
C SER A 11 -1.17 18.54 6.10
N PRO A 12 -0.49 18.92 7.19
CA PRO A 12 0.23 17.97 8.04
C PRO A 12 -0.65 16.81 8.53
N GLU A 13 -1.92 17.08 8.80
CA GLU A 13 -2.90 16.08 9.26
C GLU A 13 -3.22 15.07 8.15
N ALA A 14 -3.39 15.54 6.91
CA ALA A 14 -3.62 14.67 5.76
C ALA A 14 -2.38 13.81 5.44
N ALA A 15 -1.18 14.40 5.49
CA ALA A 15 0.08 13.66 5.31
C ALA A 15 0.28 12.59 6.41
N LEU A 16 -0.10 12.91 7.65
CA LEU A 16 -0.07 11.97 8.77
C LEU A 16 -1.08 10.82 8.56
N ALA A 17 -2.31 11.12 8.14
CA ALA A 17 -3.34 10.12 7.90
C ALA A 17 -2.93 9.10 6.82
N VAL A 18 -2.37 9.58 5.69
CA VAL A 18 -1.84 8.71 4.63
C VAL A 18 -0.72 7.81 5.17
N SER A 19 0.18 8.38 5.97
CA SER A 19 1.30 7.65 6.56
C SER A 19 0.84 6.59 7.57
N GLN A 20 -0.18 6.88 8.38
CA GLN A 20 -0.77 5.93 9.33
C GLN A 20 -1.39 4.73 8.59
N GLN A 21 -2.14 4.98 7.52
CA GLN A 21 -2.69 3.90 6.70
C GLN A 21 -1.58 3.04 6.09
N ALA A 22 -0.49 3.66 5.62
CA ALA A 22 0.65 2.93 5.05
C ALA A 22 1.37 2.07 6.09
N VAL A 23 1.57 2.58 7.31
CA VAL A 23 2.19 1.82 8.41
C VAL A 23 1.35 0.61 8.79
N ILE A 24 0.04 0.79 8.95
CA ILE A 24 -0.90 -0.31 9.24
C ILE A 24 -0.85 -1.35 8.12
N TYR A 25 -0.91 -0.89 6.87
CA TYR A 25 -0.83 -1.76 5.71
C TYR A 25 0.47 -2.57 5.67
N VAL A 26 1.62 -1.92 5.88
CA VAL A 26 2.93 -2.57 5.90
C VAL A 26 3.02 -3.62 7.02
N ALA A 27 2.50 -3.32 8.21
CA ALA A 27 2.48 -4.26 9.31
C ALA A 27 1.64 -5.50 8.98
N VAL A 28 0.46 -5.31 8.38
CA VAL A 28 -0.45 -6.39 8.00
C VAL A 28 0.14 -7.23 6.85
N LEU A 29 0.69 -6.60 5.82
CA LEU A 29 1.36 -7.27 4.70
C LEU A 29 2.62 -8.02 5.13
N GLY A 30 3.43 -7.44 6.02
CA GLY A 30 4.60 -8.09 6.60
C GLY A 30 4.22 -9.30 7.46
N GLY A 31 3.19 -9.14 8.30
CA GLY A 31 2.63 -10.22 9.12
C GLY A 31 2.09 -11.37 8.29
N GLU A 32 1.37 -11.07 7.20
CA GLU A 32 0.95 -12.07 6.22
C GLU A 32 2.14 -12.86 5.68
N ALA A 33 3.15 -12.15 5.19
CA ALA A 33 4.26 -12.74 4.49
C ALA A 33 5.10 -13.61 5.43
N ALA A 34 5.26 -13.21 6.69
CA ALA A 34 5.86 -14.04 7.72
C ALA A 34 5.01 -15.30 7.97
N TYR A 35 3.72 -15.13 8.28
CA TYR A 35 2.83 -16.26 8.61
C TYR A 35 2.77 -17.30 7.48
N ASN A 36 2.48 -16.86 6.26
CA ASN A 36 2.37 -17.75 5.10
C ASN A 36 3.74 -18.17 4.54
N GLY A 37 4.78 -17.39 4.80
CA GLY A 37 6.16 -17.73 4.47
C GLY A 37 6.60 -19.01 5.17
N PHE A 38 6.25 -19.16 6.45
CA PHE A 38 6.57 -20.34 7.26
C PHE A 38 5.54 -21.46 7.17
N SER A 39 4.27 -21.14 6.86
CA SER A 39 3.17 -22.11 6.97
C SER A 39 2.74 -22.76 5.64
N ILE A 40 3.12 -22.17 4.50
CA ILE A 40 2.68 -22.64 3.17
C ILE A 40 3.89 -23.03 2.32
N SER A 41 3.80 -24.19 1.67
CA SER A 41 4.87 -24.71 0.83
C SER A 41 5.13 -23.83 -0.40
N ALA A 42 6.37 -23.86 -0.88
CA ALA A 42 6.71 -23.17 -2.13
C ALA A 42 5.91 -23.75 -3.30
N GLY A 43 5.30 -22.87 -4.10
CA GLY A 43 4.50 -23.25 -5.26
C GLY A 43 3.00 -23.44 -4.98
N THR A 44 2.53 -23.37 -3.73
CA THR A 44 1.09 -23.40 -3.46
C THR A 44 0.39 -22.22 -4.16
N PRO A 45 -0.65 -22.49 -4.98
CA PRO A 45 -1.46 -21.45 -5.59
C PRO A 45 -1.99 -20.48 -4.53
N GLY A 46 -1.82 -19.19 -4.75
CA GLY A 46 -2.24 -18.19 -3.77
C GLY A 46 -1.25 -17.98 -2.61
N ARG A 47 -0.02 -18.49 -2.63
CA ARG A 47 1.02 -18.07 -1.66
C ARG A 47 1.46 -16.63 -1.93
N PRO A 48 1.72 -15.80 -0.89
CA PRO A 48 2.30 -14.48 -1.08
C PRO A 48 3.68 -14.57 -1.73
N SER A 49 3.98 -13.64 -2.65
CA SER A 49 5.30 -13.52 -3.26
C SER A 49 6.15 -12.56 -2.45
N ILE A 50 7.34 -13.00 -2.04
CA ILE A 50 8.32 -12.17 -1.32
C ILE A 50 8.62 -10.89 -2.10
N GLY A 51 8.75 -10.98 -3.42
CA GLY A 51 9.01 -9.82 -4.28
C GLY A 51 7.89 -8.78 -4.21
N TRP A 52 6.63 -9.22 -4.30
CA TRP A 52 5.47 -8.33 -4.20
C TRP A 52 5.24 -7.80 -2.79
N THR A 53 5.54 -8.60 -1.76
CA THR A 53 5.57 -8.14 -0.37
C THR A 53 6.57 -7.01 -0.21
N LEU A 54 7.81 -7.15 -0.70
CA LEU A 54 8.83 -6.10 -0.62
C LEU A 54 8.44 -4.85 -1.39
N VAL A 55 7.85 -4.98 -2.59
CA VAL A 55 7.31 -3.85 -3.35
C VAL A 55 6.26 -3.10 -2.53
N GLY A 56 5.33 -3.82 -1.91
CA GLY A 56 4.29 -3.21 -1.07
C GLY A 56 4.84 -2.58 0.20
N THR A 57 5.70 -3.26 0.96
CA THR A 57 6.20 -2.77 2.24
C THR A 57 7.22 -1.65 2.06
N ALA A 58 8.31 -1.89 1.34
CA ALA A 58 9.37 -0.91 1.16
C ALA A 58 8.91 0.26 0.29
N GLY A 59 8.15 -0.03 -0.77
CA GLY A 59 7.63 0.99 -1.69
C GLY A 59 6.69 1.98 -0.99
N LEU A 60 5.69 1.50 -0.26
CA LEU A 60 4.72 2.38 0.42
C LEU A 60 5.32 3.07 1.65
N THR A 61 6.25 2.42 2.37
CA THR A 61 7.01 3.09 3.44
C THR A 61 7.82 4.26 2.87
N THR A 62 8.52 4.04 1.76
CA THR A 62 9.31 5.07 1.10
C THR A 62 8.41 6.20 0.61
N ALA A 63 7.33 5.88 -0.11
CA ALA A 63 6.37 6.86 -0.60
C ALA A 63 5.79 7.72 0.53
N SER A 64 5.37 7.10 1.64
CA SER A 64 4.88 7.83 2.83
C SER A 64 5.92 8.76 3.44
N SER A 65 7.17 8.30 3.56
CA SER A 65 8.27 9.11 4.09
C SER A 65 8.55 10.35 3.23
N VAL A 66 8.27 10.26 1.93
CA VAL A 66 8.42 11.36 0.97
C VAL A 66 7.22 12.30 1.05
N VAL A 67 5.98 11.79 1.20
CA VAL A 67 4.77 12.61 1.43
C VAL A 67 4.87 13.45 2.71
N MET A 68 5.53 12.94 3.75
CA MET A 68 5.74 13.69 5.00
C MET A 68 6.73 14.87 4.89
N ARG A 69 7.39 15.06 3.74
CA ARG A 69 8.30 16.20 3.53
C ARG A 69 7.49 17.47 3.26
N VAL A 70 7.96 18.61 3.76
CA VAL A 70 7.25 19.90 3.68
C VAL A 70 7.41 20.60 2.31
N ALA A 71 8.04 19.97 1.32
CA ALA A 71 8.25 20.57 0.00
C ALA A 71 7.22 20.04 -1.01
N VAL A 72 6.43 20.92 -1.64
CA VAL A 72 5.39 20.56 -2.62
C VAL A 72 5.83 19.52 -3.65
N PRO A 73 6.99 19.67 -4.35
CA PRO A 73 7.38 18.69 -5.37
C PRO A 73 7.58 17.29 -4.79
N LEU A 74 8.10 17.19 -3.56
CA LEU A 74 8.28 15.92 -2.87
C LEU A 74 6.92 15.32 -2.47
N GLN A 75 5.98 16.13 -1.95
CA GLN A 75 4.64 15.64 -1.61
C GLN A 75 3.91 15.07 -2.83
N THR A 76 4.01 15.74 -3.98
CA THR A 76 3.44 15.27 -5.24
C THR A 76 4.11 13.97 -5.72
N ILE A 77 5.45 13.91 -5.72
CA ILE A 77 6.19 12.70 -6.13
C ILE A 77 5.87 11.53 -5.20
N GLY A 78 5.88 11.75 -3.89
CA GLY A 78 5.54 10.73 -2.91
C GLY A 78 4.12 10.20 -3.08
N SER A 79 3.17 11.09 -3.33
CA SER A 79 1.76 10.72 -3.54
C SER A 79 1.56 9.96 -4.85
N ALA A 80 2.19 10.40 -5.94
CA ALA A 80 2.15 9.71 -7.23
C ALA A 80 2.81 8.32 -7.16
N ALA A 81 3.97 8.22 -6.50
CA ALA A 81 4.65 6.95 -6.29
C ALA A 81 3.80 5.99 -5.44
N GLY A 82 3.24 6.48 -4.33
CA GLY A 82 2.36 5.70 -3.47
C GLY A 82 1.12 5.18 -4.22
N LEU A 83 0.51 6.04 -5.06
CA LEU A 83 -0.62 5.67 -5.92
C LEU A 83 -0.24 4.56 -6.92
N ALA A 84 0.89 4.71 -7.61
CA ALA A 84 1.36 3.72 -8.57
C ALA A 84 1.69 2.37 -7.91
N ILE A 85 2.39 2.39 -6.79
CA ILE A 85 2.79 1.18 -6.04
C ILE A 85 1.55 0.47 -5.50
N SER A 86 0.63 1.20 -4.86
CA SER A 86 -0.61 0.62 -4.35
C SER A 86 -1.49 0.05 -5.48
N GLY A 87 -1.54 0.71 -6.65
CA GLY A 87 -2.22 0.18 -7.83
C GLY A 87 -1.62 -1.13 -8.33
N ALA A 88 -0.29 -1.21 -8.42
CA ALA A 88 0.41 -2.43 -8.81
C ALA A 88 0.18 -3.58 -7.82
N VAL A 89 0.22 -3.29 -6.51
CA VAL A 89 0.01 -4.30 -5.46
C VAL A 89 -1.46 -4.73 -5.38
N LEU A 90 -2.42 -3.83 -5.60
CA LEU A 90 -3.84 -4.17 -5.70
C LEU A 90 -4.07 -5.13 -6.85
N PHE A 91 -3.51 -4.82 -8.03
CA PHE A 91 -3.57 -5.70 -9.19
C PHE A 91 -2.97 -7.08 -8.90
N TYR A 92 -1.84 -7.13 -8.20
CA TYR A 92 -1.24 -8.38 -7.74
C TYR A 92 -2.21 -9.20 -6.85
N PHE A 93 -2.86 -8.59 -5.87
CA PHE A 93 -3.80 -9.32 -5.02
C PHE A 93 -5.05 -9.78 -5.76
N ILE A 94 -5.59 -8.97 -6.68
CA ILE A 94 -6.71 -9.39 -7.55
C ILE A 94 -6.32 -10.63 -8.37
N LYS A 95 -5.13 -10.61 -9.00
CA LYS A 95 -4.61 -11.79 -9.71
C LYS A 95 -4.45 -13.00 -8.79
N ARG A 96 -4.02 -12.77 -7.54
CA ARG A 96 -3.86 -13.82 -6.55
C ARG A 96 -5.21 -14.44 -6.13
N ILE A 97 -6.28 -13.66 -6.02
CA ILE A 97 -7.63 -14.18 -5.80
C ILE A 97 -8.02 -15.10 -6.96
N GLN A 98 -7.81 -14.66 -8.20
CA GLN A 98 -8.17 -15.41 -9.40
C GLN A 98 -7.39 -16.72 -9.54
N SER A 99 -6.11 -16.74 -9.13
CA SER A 99 -5.27 -17.94 -9.20
C SER A 99 -5.43 -18.90 -8.01
N THR A 100 -6.07 -18.46 -6.92
CA THR A 100 -6.32 -19.32 -5.76
C THR A 100 -7.58 -20.16 -6.03
N PRO A 101 -7.54 -21.50 -5.91
CA PRO A 101 -8.71 -22.35 -6.08
C PRO A 101 -9.84 -21.99 -5.09
N TYR A 102 -11.09 -22.17 -5.51
CA TYR A 102 -12.24 -22.06 -4.62
C TYR A 102 -12.55 -23.44 -4.03
N ASN A 103 -12.73 -23.51 -2.71
CA ASN A 103 -13.22 -24.68 -2.01
C ASN A 103 -14.43 -24.25 -1.17
N ASP A 104 -15.62 -24.76 -1.52
CA ASP A 104 -16.89 -24.46 -0.87
C ASP A 104 -17.04 -25.07 0.54
N ARG A 105 -16.12 -25.98 0.90
CA ARG A 105 -16.10 -26.67 2.20
C ARG A 105 -15.18 -25.99 3.22
N GLU A 106 -14.45 -24.95 2.85
CA GLU A 106 -13.51 -24.24 3.72
C GLU A 106 -13.98 -22.80 3.99
N TRP A 107 -14.19 -22.45 5.26
CA TRP A 107 -14.53 -21.09 5.68
C TRP A 107 -13.73 -20.64 6.93
N PRO A 108 -12.98 -19.52 6.85
CA PRO A 108 -12.64 -18.77 5.64
C PRO A 108 -11.68 -19.58 4.76
N GLY A 109 -11.99 -19.75 3.47
CA GLY A 109 -11.13 -20.45 2.52
C GLY A 109 -9.91 -19.63 2.10
N ALA A 110 -8.97 -20.26 1.38
CA ALA A 110 -7.68 -19.67 0.97
C ALA A 110 -7.77 -18.33 0.22
N ARG A 111 -8.92 -18.01 -0.41
CA ARG A 111 -9.18 -16.73 -1.09
C ARG A 111 -9.45 -15.56 -0.15
N ALA A 112 -9.86 -15.82 1.10
CA ALA A 112 -10.24 -14.78 2.04
C ALA A 112 -9.09 -13.82 2.29
N TRP A 113 -7.86 -14.35 2.37
CA TRP A 113 -6.69 -13.55 2.68
C TRP A 113 -6.24 -12.59 1.57
N PRO A 114 -6.10 -13.01 0.29
CA PRO A 114 -5.84 -12.05 -0.79
C PRO A 114 -7.03 -11.10 -1.04
N ALA A 115 -8.26 -11.47 -0.69
CA ALA A 115 -9.44 -10.57 -0.74
C ALA A 115 -9.38 -9.48 0.35
N THR A 116 -9.29 -9.88 1.62
CA THR A 116 -8.40 -9.31 2.64
C THR A 116 -7.57 -8.10 2.24
N MET A 117 -6.40 -8.44 1.72
CA MET A 117 -5.38 -7.51 1.30
C MET A 117 -5.83 -6.63 0.14
N SER A 118 -6.60 -7.13 -0.83
CA SER A 118 -7.11 -6.29 -1.92
C SER A 118 -7.93 -5.11 -1.39
N LEU A 119 -8.79 -5.35 -0.39
CA LEU A 119 -9.58 -4.28 0.22
C LEU A 119 -8.70 -3.27 0.96
N LEU A 120 -7.72 -3.75 1.73
CA LEU A 120 -6.76 -2.87 2.42
C LEU A 120 -5.93 -2.05 1.43
N THR A 121 -5.47 -2.66 0.33
CA THR A 121 -4.74 -1.97 -0.73
C THR A 121 -5.63 -1.00 -1.50
N PHE A 122 -6.93 -1.25 -1.60
CA PHE A 122 -7.85 -0.27 -2.19
C PHE A 122 -7.95 1.01 -1.35
N PHE A 123 -8.02 0.90 -0.02
CA PHE A 123 -8.04 2.07 0.85
C PHE A 123 -6.73 2.86 0.79
N ILE A 124 -5.57 2.18 0.77
CA ILE A 124 -4.29 2.88 0.65
C ILE A 124 -4.16 3.59 -0.71
N LEU A 125 -4.62 2.97 -1.79
CA LEU A 125 -4.70 3.57 -3.12
C LEU A 125 -5.56 4.83 -3.11
N ALA A 126 -6.76 4.76 -2.51
CA ALA A 126 -7.66 5.90 -2.41
C ALA A 126 -7.04 7.05 -1.60
N ALA A 127 -6.30 6.76 -0.52
CA ALA A 127 -5.60 7.77 0.27
C ALA A 127 -4.52 8.48 -0.53
N TYR A 128 -3.69 7.76 -1.28
CA TYR A 128 -2.69 8.38 -2.15
C TYR A 128 -3.29 9.14 -3.34
N ALA A 129 -4.43 8.68 -3.88
CA ALA A 129 -5.15 9.40 -4.92
C ALA A 129 -5.65 10.76 -4.41
N GLN A 130 -6.21 10.80 -3.20
CA GLN A 130 -6.65 12.03 -2.55
C GLN A 130 -5.46 12.96 -2.26
N ALA A 131 -4.37 12.41 -1.71
CA ALA A 131 -3.15 13.16 -1.45
C ALA A 131 -2.56 13.80 -2.71
N LEU A 132 -2.53 13.05 -3.82
CA LEU A 132 -2.06 13.54 -5.11
C LEU A 132 -2.98 14.62 -5.69
N ALA A 133 -4.30 14.44 -5.59
CA ALA A 133 -5.25 15.46 -6.04
C ALA A 133 -5.04 16.76 -5.28
N SER A 134 -4.96 16.70 -3.94
CA SER A 134 -4.69 17.87 -3.09
C SER A 134 -3.36 18.55 -3.42
N SER A 135 -2.32 17.78 -3.76
CA SER A 135 -1.00 18.33 -4.04
C SER A 135 -0.87 19.03 -5.39
N ILE A 136 -1.80 18.77 -6.33
CA ILE A 136 -1.83 19.38 -7.67
C ILE A 136 -2.77 20.59 -7.71
N THR A 137 -3.79 20.62 -6.86
CA THR A 137 -4.78 21.71 -6.81
C THR A 137 -4.45 22.83 -5.83
N SER A 138 -3.39 22.68 -5.04
CA SER A 138 -2.90 23.68 -4.07
C SER A 138 -1.77 24.52 -4.65
#